data_AF-A0A5S4ZR73-F1
#
_entry.id   AF-A0A5S4ZR73-F1
#
_cell.length_a   1.000
_cell.length_b   1.000
_cell.length_c   1.000
_cell.angle_alpha   90.00
_cell.angle_beta   90.00
_cell.angle_gamma   90.00
#
_symmetry.space_group_name_H-M   'P 1'
#
loop_
_entity.id
_entity.type
_entity.pdbx_description
1 polymer ?
#
loop_
_entity_poly.entity_id
_entity_poly.type
_entity_poly.pdbx_seq_one_letter_code
_entity_poly.pdbx_strand_id
1 'polypeptide(L)'
;MAADSTNSLMTLEHVLPDLMSKTAATGLVPRELQAYVAPALEEFRNEMASELGMDDYAHIDKGELPSRLNGKVGGGMTKKMVSFAEAVLAWNYKNRTLLNEAGDKQPEMITE
;
A
#
# COMPACT_ATOMS: atom_id res chain seq x y z
N MET A 1 -21.26 31.41 5.34
CA MET A 1 -20.02 30.79 5.85
C MET A 1 -19.69 29.64 4.90
N ALA A 2 -19.01 29.95 3.79
CA ALA A 2 -18.66 28.97 2.78
C ALA A 2 -17.44 28.21 3.30
N ALA A 3 -17.64 26.94 3.68
CA ALA A 3 -16.53 26.06 3.99
C ALA A 3 -15.74 25.83 2.69
N ASP A 4 -14.51 26.32 2.72
CA ASP A 4 -13.52 26.31 1.67
C ASP A 4 -13.30 24.91 1.11
N SER A 5 -13.80 24.68 -0.11
CA SER A 5 -13.73 23.41 -0.83
C SER A 5 -12.31 23.08 -1.33
N THR A 6 -11.37 24.02 -1.23
CA THR A 6 -9.98 23.82 -1.66
C THR A 6 -9.14 23.12 -0.58
N ASN A 7 -9.50 23.27 0.69
CA ASN A 7 -8.78 22.65 1.81
C ASN A 7 -9.03 21.13 1.91
N SER A 8 -10.11 20.62 1.31
CA SER A 8 -10.43 19.18 1.32
C SER A 8 -9.68 18.36 0.25
N LEU A 9 -9.15 19.01 -0.79
CA LEU A 9 -8.38 18.34 -1.85
C LEU A 9 -6.89 18.27 -1.50
N MET A 10 -6.35 19.30 -0.83
CA MET A 10 -4.96 19.35 -0.34
C MET A 10 -4.66 18.31 0.76
N THR A 11 -5.68 17.86 1.50
CA THR A 11 -5.54 16.82 2.53
C THR A 11 -5.37 15.43 1.94
N LEU A 12 -6.02 15.09 0.82
CA LEU A 12 -5.94 13.74 0.25
C LEU A 12 -4.58 13.43 -0.39
N GLU A 13 -3.90 14.45 -0.93
CA GLU A 13 -2.62 14.30 -1.62
C GLU A 13 -1.46 13.86 -0.69
N HIS A 14 -1.54 14.20 0.60
CA HIS A 14 -0.51 13.91 1.60
C HIS A 14 -0.81 12.70 2.50
N VAL A 15 -2.08 12.27 2.59
CA VAL A 15 -2.52 11.24 3.54
C VAL A 15 -2.02 9.84 3.17
N LEU A 16 -2.02 9.49 1.88
CA LEU A 16 -1.58 8.17 1.45
C LEU A 16 -0.05 7.96 1.59
N PRO A 17 0.81 8.92 1.17
CA PRO A 17 2.25 8.85 1.45
C PRO A 17 2.57 8.75 2.95
N ASP A 18 1.86 9.51 3.79
CA ASP A 18 2.04 9.49 5.25
C ASP A 18 1.61 8.15 5.86
N LEU A 19 0.47 7.61 5.44
CA LEU A 19 0.00 6.28 5.86
C LEU A 19 1.02 5.18 5.49
N MET A 20 1.53 5.20 4.26
CA MET A 20 2.52 4.23 3.79
C MET A 20 3.83 4.36 4.57
N SER A 21 4.28 5.58 4.85
CA SER A 21 5.49 5.85 5.65
C SER A 21 5.33 5.35 7.10
N LYS A 22 4.21 5.68 7.76
CA LYS A 22 3.91 5.24 9.14
C LYS A 22 3.81 3.73 9.24
N THR A 23 3.12 3.08 8.29
CA THR A 23 2.96 1.63 8.28
C THR A 23 4.30 0.95 8.02
N ALA A 24 5.13 1.46 7.09
CA ALA A 24 6.45 0.92 6.82
C ALA A 24 7.41 1.05 8.03
N ALA A 25 7.32 2.14 8.79
CA ALA A 25 8.16 2.37 9.96
C ALA A 25 7.73 1.53 11.18
N THR A 26 6.43 1.34 11.38
CA THR A 26 5.89 0.66 12.58
C THR A 26 5.63 -0.83 12.36
N GLY A 27 5.45 -1.26 11.11
CA GLY A 27 5.02 -2.62 10.78
C GLY A 27 3.59 -2.94 11.21
N LEU A 28 2.80 -1.93 11.60
CA LEU A 28 1.45 -2.10 12.14
C LEU A 28 0.43 -1.37 11.27
N VAL A 29 -0.71 -2.01 11.06
CA VAL A 29 -1.88 -1.36 10.44
C VAL A 29 -2.50 -0.41 11.47
N PRO A 30 -2.79 0.86 11.12
CA PRO A 30 -3.47 1.78 12.02
C PRO A 30 -4.82 1.25 12.51
N ARG A 31 -5.17 1.57 13.76
CA ARG A 31 -6.36 1.02 14.43
C ARG A 31 -7.64 1.33 13.66
N GLU A 32 -7.74 2.53 13.11
CA GLU A 32 -8.84 3.01 12.29
C GLU A 32 -9.03 2.20 10.99
N LEU A 33 -7.97 1.54 10.52
CA LEU A 33 -8.01 0.69 9.32
C LEU A 33 -8.22 -0.80 9.63
N GLN A 34 -8.05 -1.22 10.88
CA GLN A 34 -8.08 -2.63 11.27
C GLN A 34 -9.37 -3.36 10.84
N ALA A 35 -10.51 -2.67 10.91
CA ALA A 35 -11.81 -3.22 10.51
C ALA A 35 -11.94 -3.50 9.01
N TYR A 36 -11.13 -2.81 8.18
CA TYR A 36 -11.16 -2.95 6.72
C TYR A 36 -10.17 -3.99 6.19
N VAL A 37 -9.24 -4.49 7.04
CA VAL A 37 -8.19 -5.43 6.61
C VAL A 37 -8.78 -6.74 6.10
N ALA A 38 -9.66 -7.38 6.88
CA ALA A 38 -10.26 -8.65 6.51
C ALA A 38 -11.09 -8.58 5.21
N PRO A 39 -12.04 -7.63 5.04
CA PRO A 39 -12.80 -7.54 3.80
C PRO A 39 -11.92 -7.19 2.60
N ALA A 40 -10.92 -6.31 2.75
CA ALA A 40 -9.99 -5.98 1.67
C ALA A 40 -9.15 -7.20 1.24
N LEU A 41 -8.69 -8.02 2.19
CA LEU A 41 -7.95 -9.25 1.87
C LEU A 41 -8.84 -10.31 1.20
N GLU A 42 -10.12 -10.35 1.55
CA GLU A 42 -11.09 -11.23 0.91
C GLU A 42 -11.37 -10.82 -0.54
N GLU A 43 -11.61 -9.53 -0.78
CA GLU A 43 -11.76 -8.97 -2.13
C GLU A 43 -10.51 -9.27 -2.97
N PHE A 44 -9.34 -8.95 -2.45
CA PHE A 44 -8.07 -9.21 -3.13
C PHE A 44 -7.86 -10.69 -3.44
N ARG A 45 -8.23 -11.60 -2.52
CA ARG A 45 -8.17 -13.05 -2.75
C ARG A 45 -9.09 -13.47 -3.90
N ASN A 46 -10.30 -12.93 -3.97
CA ASN A 46 -11.28 -13.27 -5.00
C ASN A 46 -10.86 -12.71 -6.37
N GLU A 47 -10.30 -11.50 -6.42
CA GLU A 47 -9.68 -10.93 -7.63
C GLU A 47 -8.54 -11.81 -8.12
N MET A 48 -7.63 -12.21 -7.22
CA MET A 48 -6.51 -13.09 -7.55
C MET A 48 -6.97 -14.45 -8.08
N ALA A 49 -8.08 -14.98 -7.56
CA ALA A 49 -8.67 -16.21 -8.07
C ALA A 49 -9.30 -16.02 -9.45
N SER A 50 -9.98 -14.89 -9.67
CA SER A 50 -10.58 -14.53 -10.97
C SER A 50 -9.50 -14.39 -12.05
N GLU A 51 -8.36 -13.78 -11.74
CA GLU A 51 -7.19 -13.72 -12.66
C GLU A 51 -6.65 -15.10 -13.06
N LEU A 52 -6.86 -16.11 -12.20
CA LEU A 52 -6.47 -17.50 -12.44
C LEU A 52 -7.59 -18.33 -13.09
N GLY A 53 -8.71 -17.70 -13.47
CA GLY A 53 -9.86 -18.33 -14.12
C GLY A 53 -10.84 -19.01 -13.14
N MET A 54 -10.87 -18.58 -11.88
CA MET A 54 -11.79 -19.10 -10.85
C MET A 54 -12.76 -17.99 -10.41
N ASP A 55 -13.77 -17.74 -11.22
CA ASP A 55 -14.70 -16.62 -11.02
C ASP A 55 -15.61 -16.80 -9.78
N ASP A 56 -15.93 -18.04 -9.40
CA ASP A 56 -16.78 -18.34 -8.23
C ASP A 56 -15.98 -18.73 -6.98
N TYR A 57 -14.74 -18.25 -6.86
CA TYR A 57 -13.89 -18.57 -5.72
C TYR A 57 -14.47 -18.12 -4.38
N ALA A 58 -15.33 -17.09 -4.38
CA ALA A 58 -15.99 -16.59 -3.17
C ALA A 58 -16.93 -17.64 -2.55
N HIS A 59 -17.75 -18.31 -3.36
CA HIS A 59 -18.83 -19.18 -2.87
C HIS A 59 -18.47 -20.66 -2.88
N ILE A 60 -17.50 -21.09 -3.71
CA ILE A 60 -17.06 -22.48 -3.72
C ILE A 60 -16.41 -22.88 -2.39
N ASP A 61 -16.65 -24.11 -1.98
CA ASP A 61 -15.92 -24.73 -0.88
C ASP A 61 -14.46 -24.94 -1.31
N LYS A 62 -13.53 -24.34 -0.57
CA LYS A 62 -12.10 -24.40 -0.86
C LYS A 62 -11.55 -25.81 -0.59
N GLY A 63 -12.25 -26.65 0.17
CA GLY A 63 -11.92 -28.06 0.37
C GLY A 63 -12.11 -28.93 -0.88
N GLU A 64 -13.09 -28.58 -1.71
CA GLU A 64 -13.39 -29.27 -2.98
C GLU A 64 -12.43 -28.84 -4.11
N LEU A 65 -11.81 -27.67 -3.97
CA LEU A 65 -10.80 -27.19 -4.92
C LEU A 65 -9.48 -27.95 -4.78
N PRO A 66 -8.83 -28.34 -5.90
CA PRO A 66 -7.47 -28.86 -5.87
C PRO A 66 -6.54 -27.94 -5.07
N SER A 67 -5.78 -28.50 -4.12
CA SER A 67 -4.88 -27.72 -3.26
C SER A 67 -3.87 -26.87 -4.04
N ARG A 68 -3.51 -27.31 -5.26
CA ARG A 68 -2.65 -26.54 -6.17
C ARG A 68 -3.29 -25.23 -6.63
N LEU A 69 -4.61 -25.20 -6.85
CA LEU A 69 -5.33 -23.98 -7.24
C LEU A 69 -5.41 -22.99 -6.07
N ASN A 70 -5.76 -23.47 -4.87
CA ASN A 70 -5.71 -22.67 -3.65
C ASN A 70 -4.30 -22.12 -3.40
N GLY A 71 -3.27 -22.94 -3.58
CA GLY A 71 -1.87 -22.53 -3.44
C GLY A 71 -1.45 -21.47 -4.46
N LYS A 72 -1.95 -21.53 -5.71
CA LYS A 72 -1.69 -20.48 -6.71
C LYS A 72 -2.31 -19.14 -6.31
N VAL A 73 -3.53 -19.14 -5.75
CA VAL A 73 -4.19 -17.90 -5.28
C VAL A 73 -3.36 -17.29 -4.15
N GLY A 74 -3.10 -18.05 -3.09
CA GLY A 74 -2.34 -17.55 -1.93
C GLY A 74 -0.91 -17.13 -2.31
N GLY A 75 -0.23 -17.90 -3.17
CA GLY A 75 1.10 -17.54 -3.67
C GLY A 75 1.09 -16.27 -4.52
N GLY A 76 0.07 -16.09 -5.37
CA GLY A 76 -0.11 -14.87 -6.17
C GLY A 76 -0.39 -13.64 -5.31
N MET A 77 -1.25 -13.78 -4.29
CA MET A 77 -1.51 -12.74 -3.30
C MET A 77 -0.21 -12.29 -2.62
N THR A 78 0.56 -13.24 -2.06
CA THR A 78 1.84 -12.95 -1.41
C THR A 78 2.81 -12.27 -2.36
N LYS A 79 2.94 -12.74 -3.60
CA LYS A 79 3.82 -12.15 -4.60
C LYS A 79 3.49 -10.66 -4.83
N LYS A 80 2.22 -10.33 -5.06
CA LYS A 80 1.80 -8.94 -5.30
C LYS A 80 1.96 -8.06 -4.05
N MET A 81 1.63 -8.57 -2.86
CA MET A 81 1.83 -7.84 -1.61
C MET A 81 3.31 -7.53 -1.36
N VAL A 82 4.21 -8.49 -1.62
CA VAL A 82 5.66 -8.28 -1.53
C VAL A 82 6.11 -7.21 -2.53
N SER A 83 5.69 -7.29 -3.80
CA SER A 83 6.03 -6.27 -4.80
C SER A 83 5.53 -4.87 -4.43
N PHE A 84 4.34 -4.76 -3.83
CA PHE A 84 3.84 -3.49 -3.30
C PHE A 84 4.72 -2.96 -2.16
N ALA A 85 5.08 -3.80 -1.19
CA ALA A 85 5.96 -3.43 -0.10
C ALA A 85 7.36 -3.01 -0.60
N GLU A 86 7.93 -3.74 -1.56
CA GLU A 86 9.20 -3.38 -2.21
C GLU A 86 9.14 -2.00 -2.87
N ALA A 87 8.06 -1.69 -3.59
CA ALA A 87 7.86 -0.38 -4.21
C ALA A 87 7.80 0.75 -3.17
N VAL A 88 7.08 0.55 -2.07
CA VAL A 88 6.99 1.52 -0.96
C VAL A 88 8.34 1.71 -0.29
N LEU A 89 9.09 0.64 -0.03
CA LEU A 89 10.43 0.71 0.56
C LEU A 89 11.42 1.46 -0.36
N ALA A 90 11.41 1.15 -1.65
CA ALA A 90 12.24 1.82 -2.65
C ALA A 90 11.91 3.32 -2.75
N TRP A 91 10.63 3.68 -2.72
CA TRP A 91 10.17 5.06 -2.72
C TRP A 91 10.65 5.83 -1.48
N ASN A 92 10.48 5.25 -0.28
CA ASN A 92 10.96 5.85 0.96
C ASN A 92 12.48 6.02 0.98
N TYR A 93 13.22 5.02 0.50
CA TYR A 93 14.68 5.09 0.36
C TYR A 93 15.09 6.24 -0.57
N LYS A 94 14.51 6.31 -1.77
CA LYS A 94 14.78 7.36 -2.76
C LYS A 94 14.56 8.76 -2.19
N ASN A 95 13.41 8.99 -1.54
CA ASN A 95 13.08 10.31 -1.02
C ASN A 95 14.01 10.76 0.09
N ARG A 96 14.40 9.86 1.00
CA ARG A 96 15.39 10.17 2.03
C ARG A 96 16.75 10.54 1.42
N THR A 97 17.20 9.79 0.41
CA THR A 97 18.47 10.09 -0.28
C THR A 97 18.44 11.46 -0.96
N LEU A 98 17.37 11.76 -1.70
CA LEU A 98 17.22 13.06 -2.38
C LEU A 98 17.14 14.24 -1.41
N LEU A 99 16.46 14.08 -0.27
CA LEU A 99 16.41 15.11 0.77
C LEU A 99 17.79 15.37 1.39
N ASN A 100 18.57 14.31 1.61
CA ASN A 100 19.94 14.45 2.12
C ASN A 100 20.87 15.14 1.11
N GLU A 101 20.74 14.83 -0.18
CA GLU A 101 21.49 15.50 -1.25
C GLU A 101 21.10 16.97 -1.43
N ALA A 102 19.85 17.34 -1.15
CA ALA A 102 19.38 18.72 -1.18
C ALA A 102 19.85 19.53 0.05
N GLY A 103 19.95 18.89 1.22
CA GLY A 103 20.44 19.52 2.45
C GLY A 103 21.93 19.89 2.41
N ASP A 104 22.71 19.18 1.60
CA ASP A 104 24.15 19.40 1.43
C ASP A 104 24.47 20.61 0.51
N LYS A 105 23.47 21.19 -0.15
CA LYS A 105 23.59 22.35 -1.05
C LYS A 105 23.08 23.65 -0.42
N GLN A 106 23.39 23.93 0.84
CA GLN A 106 23.16 25.27 1.37
C GLN A 106 24.04 26.28 0.63
N PRO A 107 23.48 27.36 0.05
CA PRO A 107 24.31 28.40 -0.55
C PRO A 107 25.16 29.04 0.55
N GLU A 108 26.48 29.07 0.34
CA GLU A 108 27.37 29.83 1.20
C GLU A 108 26.87 31.28 1.26
N MET A 109 26.47 31.70 2.46
CA MET A 109 26.10 33.09 2.73
C MET A 109 27.33 33.95 2.48
N ILE A 110 27.41 34.56 1.29
CA ILE A 110 28.41 35.59 1.01
C ILE A 110 28.06 36.74 1.95
N THR A 111 28.84 36.88 3.01
CA THR A 111 28.80 38.04 3.90
C THR A 111 29.68 39.10 3.26
N GLU A 112 29.05 40.16 2.75
CA GLU A 112 29.72 41.43 2.38
C GLU A 112 29.84 42.35 3.59
#